data_AF-A0A9X5ADX5-F1
#
_entry.id   AF-A0A9X5ADX5-F1
#
_cell.length_a   1.000
_cell.length_b   1.000
_cell.length_c   1.000
_cell.angle_alpha   90.00
_cell.angle_beta   90.00
_cell.angle_gamma   90.00
#
_symmetry.space_group_name_H-M   'P 1'
#
loop_
_entity.id
_entity.type
_entity.pdbx_description
1 polymer ?
#
loop_
_entity_poly.entity_id
_entity_poly.type
_entity_poly.pdbx_seq_one_letter_code
_entity_poly.pdbx_strand_id
1 'polypeptide(L)' 'MIDIIFSFFLVVTYFIIYLFSSGENKKQAKENLKEVITGADGKLLLMTVMGIIIVVIYLYFYGLGL' A
#
# COMPACT_ATOMS: atom_id res chain seq x y z
N MET A 1 -7.22 -5.38 13.98
CA MET A 1 -6.24 -4.29 14.22
C MET A 1 -4.81 -4.80 14.06
N ILE A 2 -4.42 -5.87 14.77
CA ILE A 2 -3.11 -6.52 14.58
C ILE A 2 -2.96 -7.03 13.13
N ASP A 3 -3.99 -7.59 12.53
CA ASP A 3 -3.98 -8.13 11.16
C ASP A 3 -3.74 -7.05 10.08
N ILE A 4 -4.30 -5.86 10.29
CA ILE A 4 -4.08 -4.68 9.45
C ILE A 4 -2.63 -4.19 9.59
N ILE A 5 -2.11 -4.12 10.82
CA ILE A 5 -0.72 -3.73 11.06
C ILE A 5 0.24 -4.74 10.40
N PHE A 6 -0.03 -6.03 10.55
CA PHE A 6 0.75 -7.09 9.93
C PHE A 6 0.70 -7.02 8.39
N SER A 7 -0.49 -6.79 7.83
CA SER A 7 -0.68 -6.58 6.39
C SER A 7 0.12 -5.37 5.88
N PHE A 8 0.19 -4.29 6.65
CA PHE A 8 1.02 -3.13 6.31
C PHE A 8 2.50 -3.49 6.27
N PHE A 9 3.02 -4.20 7.28
CA PHE A 9 4.41 -4.66 7.29
C PHE A 9 4.71 -5.57 6.09
N LEU A 10 3.82 -6.49 5.74
CA LEU A 10 3.99 -7.36 4.56
C LEU A 10 4.04 -6.55 3.25
N VAL A 11 3.16 -5.56 3.09
CA VAL A 11 3.21 -4.67 1.91
C VAL A 11 4.57 -3.98 1.84
N VAL A 12 5.06 -3.40 2.94
CA VAL A 12 6.37 -2.74 2.98
C VAL A 12 7.51 -3.71 2.66
N THR A 13 7.51 -4.90 3.27
CA THR A 13 8.55 -5.92 3.05
C THR A 13 8.60 -6.38 1.59
N TYR A 14 7.46 -6.81 1.02
CA TYR A 14 7.44 -7.26 -0.37
C TYR A 14 7.71 -6.12 -1.35
N PHE A 15 7.35 -4.88 -1.00
CA PHE A 15 7.66 -3.71 -1.82
C PHE A 15 9.17 -3.44 -1.87
N ILE A 16 9.84 -3.48 -0.71
CA ILE A 16 11.31 -3.34 -0.64
C ILE A 16 11.97 -4.47 -1.45
N ILE A 17 11.56 -5.72 -1.24
CA ILE A 17 12.11 -6.86 -1.99
C ILE A 17 11.89 -6.66 -3.49
N TYR A 18 10.70 -6.21 -3.91
CA TYR A 18 10.40 -5.92 -5.32
C TYR A 18 11.30 -4.83 -5.92
N LEU A 19 11.59 -3.76 -5.16
CA LEU A 19 12.45 -2.66 -5.60
C LEU A 19 13.90 -3.10 -5.80
N PHE A 20 14.43 -3.89 -4.86
CA PHE A 20 15.84 -4.28 -4.84
C PHE A 20 16.14 -5.63 -5.50
N SER A 21 15.12 -6.40 -5.89
CA SER A 21 15.28 -7.67 -6.60
C SER A 21 15.26 -7.52 -8.12
N SER A 22 15.78 -8.52 -8.81
CA SER A 22 15.73 -8.65 -10.27
C SER A 22 15.29 -10.06 -10.69
N GLY A 23 14.92 -10.21 -11.97
CA GLY A 23 14.54 -11.51 -12.55
C GLY A 23 13.34 -12.16 -11.85
N GLU A 24 13.52 -13.40 -11.39
CA GLU A 24 12.49 -14.26 -10.83
C GLU A 24 12.02 -13.79 -9.44
N ASN A 25 12.97 -13.39 -8.59
CA ASN A 25 12.68 -12.84 -7.25
C ASN A 25 11.82 -11.57 -7.32
N LYS A 26 12.01 -10.74 -8.36
CA LYS A 26 11.17 -9.57 -8.60
C LYS A 26 9.74 -9.94 -8.98
N LYS A 27 9.56 -10.97 -9.81
CA LYS A 27 8.22 -11.45 -10.19
C LYS A 27 7.48 -12.03 -8.98
N GLN A 28 8.16 -12.85 -8.19
CA GLN A 28 7.61 -13.43 -6.98
C GLN A 28 7.23 -12.35 -5.95
N ALA A 29 8.10 -11.36 -5.72
CA ALA A 29 7.80 -10.25 -4.82
C ALA A 29 6.58 -9.44 -5.29
N LYS A 30 6.42 -9.26 -6.61
CA LYS A 30 5.23 -8.60 -7.18
C LYS A 30 3.95 -9.40 -6.95
N GLU A 31 4.00 -10.73 -7.11
CA GLU A 31 2.84 -11.59 -6.86
C GLU A 31 2.45 -11.61 -5.39
N ASN A 32 3.42 -11.78 -4.48
CA ASN A 32 3.18 -11.72 -3.05
C ASN A 32 2.60 -10.35 -2.64
N LEU A 33 3.14 -9.26 -3.20
CA LEU A 33 2.60 -7.91 -2.97
C LEU A 33 1.15 -7.84 -3.44
N LYS A 34 0.85 -8.33 -4.65
CA LYS A 34 -0.51 -8.34 -5.19
C LYS A 34 -1.45 -9.11 -4.26
N GLU A 35 -1.07 -10.31 -3.83
CA GLU A 35 -1.86 -11.17 -2.95
C GLU A 35 -2.23 -10.46 -1.65
N VAL A 36 -1.23 -9.90 -0.95
CA VAL A 36 -1.43 -9.15 0.29
C VAL A 36 -2.37 -7.97 0.08
N ILE A 37 -2.23 -7.24 -1.02
CA ILE A 37 -3.06 -6.07 -1.33
C ILE A 37 -4.50 -6.47 -1.71
N THR A 38 -4.70 -7.60 -2.40
CA THR A 38 -6.04 -8.11 -2.75
C THR A 38 -6.76 -8.79 -1.60
N GLY A 39 -6.06 -9.17 -0.53
CA GLY A 39 -6.66 -9.67 0.71
C GLY A 39 -7.59 -8.64 1.37
N ALA A 40 -8.50 -9.09 2.24
CA ALA A 40 -9.50 -8.21 2.88
C ALA A 40 -8.85 -7.05 3.66
N ASP A 41 -7.81 -7.34 4.45
CA ASP A 41 -7.09 -6.33 5.23
C ASP A 41 -6.22 -5.40 4.37
N GLY A 42 -5.56 -5.93 3.34
CA GLY A 42 -4.79 -5.13 2.38
C GLY A 42 -5.66 -4.20 1.54
N LYS A 43 -6.86 -4.64 1.17
CA LYS A 43 -7.85 -3.84 0.45
C LYS A 43 -8.40 -2.71 1.33
N LEU A 44 -8.65 -2.99 2.61
CA LEU A 44 -9.01 -1.98 3.60
C LEU A 44 -7.89 -0.96 3.77
N LEU A 45 -6.64 -1.40 3.91
CA LEU A 45 -5.46 -0.51 3.96
C LEU A 45 -5.38 0.41 2.75
N LEU A 46 -5.52 -0.13 1.53
CA LEU A 46 -5.50 0.66 0.30
C LEU A 46 -6.61 1.72 0.27
N MET A 47 -7.84 1.33 0.61
CA MET A 47 -8.97 2.27 0.65
C MET A 47 -8.75 3.38 1.68
N THR A 48 -8.23 3.04 2.86
CA THR A 48 -7.88 4.02 3.89
C THR A 48 -6.81 4.99 3.41
N VAL A 49 -5.72 4.50 2.81
CA VAL A 49 -4.63 5.34 2.28
C VAL A 49 -5.14 6.24 1.14
N MET A 50 -5.93 5.71 0.20
CA MET A 50 -6.53 6.50 -0.88
C MET A 50 -7.47 7.58 -0.33
N GLY A 51 -8.29 7.25 0.67
CA GLY A 51 -9.17 8.22 1.33
C GLY A 51 -8.37 9.36 1.97
N ILE A 52 -7.28 9.06 2.68
CA ILE A 52 -6.40 10.07 3.27
C ILE A 52 -5.78 10.96 2.19
N ILE A 53 -5.25 10.37 1.10
CA ILE A 53 -4.65 11.13 0.00
C ILE A 53 -5.67 12.10 -0.61
N ILE A 54 -6.91 11.65 -0.86
CA ILE A 54 -7.98 12.49 -1.41
C ILE A 54 -8.29 13.65 -0.46
N VAL A 55 -8.40 13.39 0.84
CA VAL A 55 -8.66 14.44 1.85
C VAL A 55 -7.52 15.44 1.91
N VAL A 56 -6.26 14.99 1.90
CA VAL A 56 -5.09 15.86 1.91
C VAL A 56 -5.04 16.74 0.65
N ILE A 57 -5.28 16.16 -0.52
CA ILE A 57 -5.37 16.90 -1.79
C ILE A 57 -6.51 17.93 -1.73
N TYR A 58 -7.69 17.52 -1.26
CA TYR A 58 -8.84 18.42 -1.13
C TYR A 58 -8.53 19.60 -0.20
N LEU A 59 -7.96 19.34 0.98
CA LEU A 59 -7.57 20.39 1.91
C LEU A 59 -6.47 21.30 1.33
N TYR A 60 -5.51 20.74 0.60
CA TYR A 60 -4.44 21.51 -0.03
C TYR A 60 -4.97 22.50 -1.08
N PHE A 61 -5.87 22.06 -1.97
CA PHE A 61 -6.39 22.89 -3.06
C PHE A 61 -7.59 23.75 -2.67
N TYR A 62 -8.50 23.24 -1.84
CA TYR A 62 -9.78 23.89 -1.54
C TYR A 62 -9.90 24.39 -0.10
N GLY A 63 -9.15 23.80 0.85
CA GLY A 63 -9.18 24.15 2.27
C GLY A 63 -8.15 25.21 2.68
N LEU A 64 -6.99 25.22 2.04
CA LEU A 64 -5.86 26.10 2.36
C LEU A 64 -5.63 27.23 1.34
N GLY A 65 -6.44 27.29 0.28
CA GLY A 65 -6.49 28.42 -0.66
C GLY A 65 -5.17 28.70 -1.38
N LEU A 66 -4.53 27.67 -1.94
CA LEU A 66 -3.46 27.83 -2.95
C LEU A 66 -4.03 28.08 -4.35
#